data_AF-A0AAD9IRA4-F1
#
_entry.id   AF-A0AAD9IRA4-F1
#
_cell.length_a   1.000
_cell.length_b   1.000
_cell.length_c   1.000
_cell.angle_alpha   90.00
_cell.angle_beta   90.00
_cell.angle_gamma   90.00
#
_symmetry.space_group_name_H-M   'P 1'
#
loop_
_entity.id
_entity.type
_entity.pdbx_description
1 polymer ?
#
loop_
_entity_poly.entity_id
_entity_poly.type
_entity_poly.pdbx_seq_one_letter_code
_entity_poly.pdbx_strand_id
1 'polypeptide(L)'
;MTMVAAKQNNKRAFFQGDKLKIDGQLYSVQDLPHLPTDIHTEQGCIREKGDVICFFSRHTPLSNYQLCSFIFDTFEFTSVEQYLQGSKAQVMGDDVIAERILPANNPARQKILD
;
A
#
# COMPACT_ATOMS: atom_id res chain seq x y z
N MET A 1 -21.17 2.17 3.20
CA MET A 1 -20.00 1.26 3.12
C MET A 1 -19.40 1.18 4.52
N THR A 2 -19.56 0.05 5.21
CA THR A 2 -19.13 -0.10 6.62
C THR A 2 -17.70 -0.64 6.65
N MET A 3 -16.83 0.00 7.41
CA MET A 3 -15.45 -0.45 7.60
C MET A 3 -15.43 -1.77 8.39
N VAL A 4 -14.90 -2.84 7.80
CA VAL A 4 -14.95 -4.20 8.36
C VAL A 4 -14.16 -4.30 9.67
N ALA A 5 -12.97 -3.70 9.72
CA ALA A 5 -12.15 -3.65 10.93
C ALA A 5 -12.88 -2.95 12.09
N ALA A 6 -13.60 -1.87 11.83
CA ALA A 6 -14.42 -1.20 12.85
C ALA A 6 -15.56 -2.12 13.34
N LYS A 7 -16.26 -2.81 12.42
CA LYS A 7 -17.32 -3.76 12.81
C LYS A 7 -16.79 -4.92 13.65
N GLN A 8 -15.62 -5.48 13.31
CA GLN A 8 -14.98 -6.57 14.06
C GLN A 8 -14.56 -6.14 15.47
N ASN A 9 -14.20 -4.85 15.65
CA ASN A 9 -13.83 -4.27 16.94
C ASN A 9 -15.00 -3.56 17.64
N ASN A 10 -16.25 -3.83 17.24
CA ASN A 10 -17.46 -3.21 17.81
C ASN A 10 -17.48 -1.66 17.75
N LYS A 11 -16.74 -1.07 16.81
CA LYS A 11 -16.71 0.37 16.56
C LYS A 11 -17.71 0.80 15.49
N ARG A 12 -18.25 2.00 15.64
CA ARG A 12 -19.17 2.61 14.67
C ARG A 12 -18.38 3.43 13.66
N ALA A 13 -18.19 2.88 12.46
CA ALA A 13 -17.53 3.57 11.36
C ALA A 13 -18.45 3.82 10.16
N PHE A 14 -18.43 5.05 9.65
CA PHE A 14 -19.13 5.45 8.43
C PHE A 14 -18.41 6.59 7.72
N PHE A 15 -18.64 6.71 6.42
CA PHE A 15 -18.13 7.83 5.62
C PHE A 15 -19.00 9.07 5.82
N GLN A 16 -18.34 10.23 5.96
CA GLN A 16 -18.97 11.55 5.99
C GLN A 16 -18.23 12.44 4.98
N GLY A 17 -18.75 12.50 3.74
CA GLY A 17 -18.05 13.12 2.62
C GLY A 17 -16.80 12.33 2.23
N ASP A 18 -15.65 13.02 2.20
CA ASP A 18 -14.32 12.48 1.95
C ASP A 18 -13.60 11.97 3.22
N LYS A 19 -14.25 12.05 4.38
CA LYS A 19 -13.69 11.68 5.67
C LYS A 19 -14.30 10.41 6.22
N LEU A 20 -13.51 9.70 7.00
CA LEU A 20 -13.92 8.51 7.75
C LEU A 20 -14.26 8.92 9.18
N LYS A 21 -15.49 8.67 9.63
CA LYS A 21 -15.90 8.92 11.02
C LYS A 21 -15.93 7.61 11.79
N ILE A 22 -15.23 7.53 12.92
CA ILE A 22 -15.13 6.35 13.79
C ILE A 22 -15.39 6.78 15.22
N ASP A 23 -16.42 6.21 15.84
CA ASP A 23 -16.84 6.52 17.22
C ASP A 23 -16.97 8.02 17.52
N GLY A 24 -17.35 8.80 16.51
CA GLY A 24 -17.52 10.25 16.62
C GLY A 24 -16.33 11.07 16.12
N GLN A 25 -15.14 10.49 16.01
CA GLN A 25 -13.93 11.18 15.54
C GLN A 25 -13.77 11.06 14.02
N LEU A 26 -13.41 12.17 13.37
CA LEU A 26 -13.23 12.25 11.92
C LEU A 26 -11.75 12.11 11.56
N TYR A 27 -11.48 11.31 10.55
CA TYR A 27 -10.16 11.02 10.00
C TYR A 27 -10.16 11.33 8.51
N SER A 28 -9.22 12.17 8.08
CA SER A 28 -8.87 12.37 6.68
C SER A 28 -7.80 11.37 6.23
N VAL A 29 -7.42 11.42 4.94
CA VAL A 29 -6.30 10.62 4.41
C VAL A 29 -5.01 10.87 5.20
N GLN A 30 -4.79 12.09 5.69
CA GLN A 30 -3.59 12.47 6.45
C GLN A 30 -3.61 11.90 7.88
N ASP A 31 -4.80 11.57 8.39
CA ASP A 31 -5.01 11.07 9.75
C ASP A 31 -5.02 9.53 9.81
N LEU A 32 -4.92 8.85 8.67
CA LEU A 32 -4.88 7.37 8.59
C LEU A 32 -3.79 6.74 9.48
N PRO A 33 -2.57 7.30 9.61
CA PRO A 33 -1.56 6.77 10.53
C PRO A 33 -1.93 6.88 12.01
N HIS A 34 -2.91 7.73 12.35
CA HIS A 34 -3.38 7.99 13.71
C HIS A 34 -4.71 7.28 14.01
N LEU A 35 -5.10 6.32 13.17
CA LEU A 35 -6.27 5.50 13.46
C LEU A 35 -6.07 4.76 14.78
N PRO A 36 -7.15 4.45 15.51
CA PRO A 36 -7.06 3.60 16.68
C PRO A 36 -6.41 2.25 16.31
N THR A 37 -5.41 1.82 17.08
CA THR A 37 -4.53 0.68 16.74
C THR A 37 -5.29 -0.62 16.48
N ASP A 38 -6.42 -0.81 17.15
CA ASP A 38 -7.32 -1.95 17.02
C ASP A 38 -8.04 -2.04 15.67
N ILE A 39 -8.08 -0.96 14.90
CA ILE A 39 -8.68 -0.91 13.56
C ILE A 39 -7.67 -0.57 12.46
N HIS A 40 -6.37 -0.63 12.76
CA HIS A 40 -5.33 -0.47 11.75
C HIS A 40 -5.51 -1.53 10.65
N THR A 41 -5.73 -1.04 9.43
CA THR A 41 -6.01 -1.87 8.25
C THR A 41 -4.84 -2.78 7.87
N GLU A 42 -3.64 -2.46 8.34
CA GLU A 42 -2.43 -3.26 8.16
C GLU A 42 -2.45 -4.60 8.90
N GLN A 43 -3.34 -4.78 9.88
CA GLN A 43 -3.49 -6.04 10.62
C GLN A 43 -4.66 -6.92 10.16
N GLY A 44 -5.59 -6.40 9.35
CA GLY A 44 -6.95 -6.98 9.30
C GLY A 44 -7.65 -7.04 7.95
N CYS A 45 -6.98 -6.84 6.82
CA CYS A 45 -7.69 -6.78 5.54
C CYS A 45 -7.54 -8.04 4.68
N ILE A 46 -8.19 -9.11 5.14
CA ILE A 46 -8.75 -10.14 4.26
C ILE A 46 -10.27 -10.01 4.36
N ARG A 47 -10.92 -9.56 3.29
CA ARG A 47 -12.39 -9.66 3.19
C ARG A 47 -12.73 -10.88 2.36
N GLU A 48 -13.37 -11.87 2.97
CA GLU A 48 -14.15 -12.87 2.24
C GLU A 48 -15.59 -12.39 2.15
N LYS A 49 -16.12 -12.21 0.93
CA LYS A 49 -17.57 -12.07 0.71
C LYS A 49 -17.96 -12.96 -0.46
N GLY A 50 -18.60 -14.09 -0.16
CA GLY A 50 -18.87 -15.12 -1.17
C GLY A 50 -17.55 -15.60 -1.77
N ASP A 51 -17.44 -15.60 -3.10
CA ASP A 51 -16.25 -16.07 -3.83
C ASP A 51 -15.18 -14.99 -4.06
N VAL A 52 -15.26 -13.83 -3.37
CA VAL A 52 -14.33 -12.71 -3.55
C VAL A 52 -13.47 -12.50 -2.31
N ILE A 53 -12.15 -12.56 -2.51
CA ILE A 53 -11.12 -12.25 -1.52
C ILE A 53 -10.49 -10.90 -1.85
N CYS A 54 -10.54 -9.94 -0.92
CA CYS A 54 -9.84 -8.66 -1.06
C CYS A 54 -8.64 -8.58 -0.12
N PHE A 55 -7.48 -8.19 -0.66
CA PHE A 55 -6.23 -7.98 0.06
C PHE A 55 -6.00 -6.47 0.20
N PHE A 56 -5.78 -5.98 1.42
CA PHE A 56 -5.24 -4.64 1.62
C PHE A 56 -4.01 -4.71 2.52
N SER A 57 -2.99 -3.94 2.13
CA SER A 57 -1.70 -3.71 2.79
C SER A 57 -0.55 -4.03 1.84
N ARG A 58 0.54 -3.27 2.00
CA ARG A 58 1.82 -3.55 1.33
C ARG A 58 2.36 -4.93 1.66
N HIS A 59 1.96 -5.51 2.80
CA HIS A 59 2.43 -6.78 3.32
C HIS A 59 1.69 -8.01 2.77
N THR A 60 0.90 -7.84 1.70
CA THR A 60 0.12 -8.93 1.10
C THR A 60 0.80 -9.48 -0.16
N PRO A 61 0.75 -10.80 -0.45
CA PRO A 61 1.43 -11.38 -1.62
C PRO A 61 0.99 -10.82 -2.97
N LEU A 62 -0.18 -10.19 -3.05
CA LEU A 62 -0.72 -9.58 -4.28
C LEU A 62 -0.44 -8.07 -4.38
N SER A 63 0.24 -7.47 -3.41
CA SER A 63 0.62 -6.05 -3.44
C SER A 63 1.94 -5.86 -4.21
N ASN A 64 1.99 -4.88 -5.11
CA ASN A 64 3.24 -4.53 -5.81
C ASN A 64 4.33 -3.97 -4.86
N TYR A 65 3.92 -3.43 -3.72
CA TYR A 65 4.82 -2.94 -2.66
C TYR A 65 5.29 -4.05 -1.70
N GLN A 66 4.83 -5.29 -1.90
CA GLN A 66 5.31 -6.42 -1.13
C GLN A 66 6.80 -6.63 -1.43
N LEU A 67 7.60 -6.77 -0.38
CA LEU A 67 9.00 -7.13 -0.54
C LEU A 67 9.07 -8.56 -1.10
N CYS A 68 9.68 -8.67 -2.27
CA CYS A 68 9.97 -9.94 -2.93
C CYS A 68 11.25 -9.78 -3.76
N SER A 69 12.15 -10.77 -3.67
CA SER A 69 13.35 -10.78 -4.50
C SER A 69 13.08 -11.58 -5.78
N PHE A 70 13.31 -10.96 -6.94
CA PHE A 70 13.27 -11.65 -8.23
C PHE A 70 14.28 -11.04 -9.20
N ILE A 71 14.67 -11.83 -10.20
CA ILE A 71 15.64 -11.41 -11.22
C ILE A 71 14.89 -11.24 -12.55
N PHE A 72 15.10 -10.09 -13.21
CA PHE A 72 14.60 -9.82 -14.55
C PHE A 72 15.67 -9.10 -15.36
N ASP A 73 15.96 -9.62 -16.56
CA ASP A 73 16.97 -9.07 -17.48
C ASP A 73 18.31 -8.72 -16.79
N THR A 74 18.82 -9.66 -16.00
CA THR A 74 20.06 -9.58 -15.18
C THR A 74 20.03 -8.66 -13.95
N PHE A 75 18.97 -7.89 -13.73
CA PHE A 75 18.80 -7.06 -12.54
C PHE A 75 18.00 -7.79 -11.46
N GLU A 76 18.45 -7.67 -10.20
CA GLU A 76 17.70 -8.13 -9.04
C GLU A 76 16.81 -6.99 -8.52
N PHE A 77 15.53 -7.30 -8.32
CA PHE A 77 14.53 -6.37 -7.79
C PHE A 77 14.02 -6.86 -6.44
N THR A 78 13.73 -5.92 -5.55
CA THR A 78 13.26 -6.15 -4.17
C THR A 78 11.75 -5.98 -4.01
N SER A 79 11.06 -5.52 -5.05
CA SER A 79 9.60 -5.47 -5.15
C SER A 79 9.18 -5.27 -6.60
N VAL A 80 7.91 -5.59 -6.91
CA VAL A 80 7.33 -5.32 -8.23
C VAL A 80 7.30 -3.82 -8.52
N GLU A 81 7.06 -2.99 -7.50
CA GLU A 81 7.07 -1.54 -7.63
C GLU A 81 8.44 -1.01 -8.13
N GLN A 82 9.54 -1.52 -7.57
CA GLN A 82 10.89 -1.12 -7.99
C GLN A 82 11.12 -1.38 -9.47
N TYR A 83 10.69 -2.55 -9.95
CA TYR A 83 10.74 -2.89 -11.37
C TYR A 83 9.91 -1.92 -12.19
N LEU A 84 8.65 -1.69 -11.83
CA LEU A 84 7.76 -0.79 -12.58
C LEU A 84 8.31 0.63 -12.69
N GLN A 85 8.82 1.20 -11.59
CA GLN A 85 9.38 2.55 -11.60
C GLN A 85 10.71 2.61 -12.37
N GLY A 86 11.58 1.61 -12.21
CA GLY A 86 12.83 1.51 -12.99
C GLY A 86 12.58 1.41 -14.49
N SER A 87 11.65 0.53 -14.90
CA SER A 87 11.25 0.39 -16.30
C SER A 87 10.60 1.66 -16.84
N LYS A 88 9.78 2.35 -16.04
CA LYS A 88 9.18 3.64 -16.44
C LYS A 88 10.25 4.71 -16.67
N ALA A 89 11.22 4.84 -15.78
CA ALA A 89 12.32 5.79 -15.91
C ALA A 89 13.15 5.53 -17.19
N GLN A 90 13.47 4.26 -17.47
CA GLN A 90 14.14 3.85 -18.71
C GLN A 90 13.33 4.22 -19.97
N VAL A 91 12.03 3.94 -19.99
CA VAL A 91 11.16 4.30 -21.12
C VAL A 91 11.07 5.82 -21.32
N MET A 92 11.15 6.59 -20.24
CA MET A 92 11.14 8.06 -20.30
C MET A 92 12.51 8.68 -20.64
N GLY A 93 13.56 7.86 -20.76
CA GLY A 93 14.93 8.34 -21.01
C GLY A 93 15.54 9.08 -19.82
N ASP A 94 15.02 8.86 -18.61
CA ASP A 94 15.57 9.41 -17.37
C ASP A 94 16.54 8.41 -16.73
N ASP A 95 17.71 8.30 -17.36
CA ASP A 95 18.77 7.37 -16.93
C ASP A 95 19.25 7.67 -15.51
N VAL A 96 19.19 8.93 -15.07
CA VAL A 96 19.57 9.35 -13.71
C VAL A 96 18.60 8.81 -12.66
N ILE A 97 17.30 8.83 -12.93
CA ILE A 97 16.30 8.24 -12.04
C ILE A 97 16.39 6.71 -12.08
N ALA A 98 16.57 6.10 -13.26
CA ALA A 98 16.73 4.66 -13.40
C ALA A 98 17.94 4.13 -12.59
N GLU A 99 19.09 4.78 -12.69
CA GLU A 99 20.29 4.43 -11.92
C GLU A 99 20.13 4.61 -10.40
N ARG A 100 19.20 5.45 -9.94
CA ARG A 100 18.92 5.65 -8.51
C ARG A 100 17.88 4.68 -7.96
N ILE A 101 16.94 4.24 -8.79
CA ILE A 101 15.87 3.29 -8.40
C ILE A 101 16.39 1.85 -8.36
N LEU A 102 17.23 1.45 -9.33
CA LEU A 102 17.77 0.09 -9.43
C LEU A 102 18.55 -0.37 -8.18
N PRO A 103 19.43 0.45 -7.54
CA PRO A 103 20.14 0.05 -6.33
C PRO A 103 19.37 0.33 -5.03
N ALA A 104 18.22 1.01 -5.07
CA ALA A 104 17.50 1.40 -3.86
C ALA A 104 16.67 0.24 -3.30
N ASN A 105 17.10 -0.40 -2.21
CA ASN A 105 16.40 -1.55 -1.61
C ASN A 105 15.16 -1.19 -0.76
N ASN A 106 14.62 0.03 -0.87
CA ASN A 106 13.48 0.48 -0.06
C ASN A 106 12.40 1.14 -0.94
N PRO A 107 11.22 0.50 -1.10
CA PRO A 107 10.12 1.03 -1.91
C PRO A 107 9.64 2.42 -1.48
N ALA A 108 9.69 2.73 -0.18
CA ALA A 108 9.30 4.06 0.31
C ALA A 108 10.28 5.15 -0.12
N ARG A 109 11.56 4.82 -0.33
CA ARG A 109 12.56 5.74 -0.87
C ARG A 109 12.44 5.89 -2.39
N GLN A 110 12.01 4.85 -3.09
CA GLN A 110 11.81 4.90 -4.55
C GLN A 110 10.64 5.83 -4.92
N LYS A 111 9.55 5.84 -4.14
CA LYS A 111 8.43 6.78 -4.32
C LYS A 111 8.82 8.27 -4.18
N ILE A 112 9.93 8.59 -3.53
CA ILE A 112 10.44 9.97 -3.40
C ILE A 112 11.23 10.39 -4.66
N LEU A 113 11.63 9.42 -5.48
CA LEU A 113 12.46 9.61 -6.68
C LEU A 113 11.65 9.59 -8.00
N ASP A 114 10.36 9.24 -7.94
CA ASP A 114 9.41 9.18 -9.07
C ASP A 114 8.64 10.50 -9.26
#